data_AF-A0A258VWJ9-F1
#
_entry.id   AF-A0A258VWJ9-F1
#
_cell.length_a   1.000
_cell.length_b   1.000
_cell.length_c   1.000
_cell.angle_alpha   90.00
_cell.angle_beta   90.00
_cell.angle_gamma   90.00
#
_symmetry.space_group_name_H-M   'P 1'
#
loop_
_entity.id
_entity.type
_entity.pdbx_description
1 polymer ?
#
loop_
_entity_poly.entity_id
_entity_poly.type
_entity_poly.pdbx_seq_one_letter_code
_entity_poly.pdbx_strand_id
1 'polypeptide(L)'
;MIQTKSVYQLNDFEFRNIVATHPIKSSVCVANGLNDRSVIDEINKKQITAVIQNSLFPLEEKLRLLKKLNVLNIYNTDISLIGGQIKSTKFNTKSDREEVLDELFDEAHVDLTKVKNNDIFSVSQELMMNAQIDAPTLAIQMLQKESQIIFEKNDLHNLFAISVIDNFGSLVPKTMLSQMKFVFEMGFAGGMSQKKEGAGLGSSLIFNACDTMLIAVKPNLKTRVSVILPYQIPQKKIEQIQKSVIILGE
;
A
#
# COMPACT_ATOMS: atom_id res chain seq x y z
N MET A 1 16.93 15.03 -14.90
CA MET A 1 16.25 13.73 -15.12
C MET A 1 15.16 13.96 -16.17
N ILE A 2 15.24 13.28 -17.32
CA ILE A 2 14.17 13.34 -18.33
C ILE A 2 13.02 12.51 -17.78
N GLN A 3 11.88 13.14 -17.46
CA GLN A 3 10.67 12.41 -17.09
C GLN A 3 10.19 11.64 -18.32
N THR A 4 10.48 10.33 -18.36
CA THR A 4 9.79 9.43 -19.29
C THR A 4 8.30 9.45 -18.96
N LYS A 5 7.49 9.88 -19.92
CA LYS A 5 6.03 9.91 -19.80
C LYS A 5 5.54 8.49 -19.45
N SER A 6 4.76 8.37 -18.37
CA SER A 6 4.24 7.06 -17.95
C SER A 6 3.33 6.48 -19.05
N VAL A 7 3.54 5.22 -19.40
CA VAL A 7 2.67 4.49 -20.33
C VAL A 7 1.24 4.30 -19.82
N TYR A 8 1.00 4.56 -18.54
CA TYR A 8 -0.32 4.50 -17.93
C TYR A 8 -1.01 5.86 -17.84
N GLN A 9 -0.41 6.92 -18.38
CA GLN A 9 -1.12 8.20 -18.48
C GLN A 9 -2.25 8.10 -19.49
N LEU A 10 -3.47 8.30 -19.00
CA LEU A 10 -4.64 8.46 -19.85
C LEU A 10 -4.52 9.75 -20.65
N ASN A 11 -5.12 9.78 -21.83
CA ASN A 11 -5.33 11.06 -22.50
C ASN A 11 -6.41 11.88 -21.78
N ASP A 12 -6.45 13.19 -22.03
CA ASP A 12 -7.34 14.11 -21.31
C ASP A 12 -8.83 13.75 -21.47
N PHE A 13 -9.21 13.21 -22.63
CA PHE A 13 -10.60 12.83 -22.89
C PHE A 13 -11.00 11.60 -22.07
N GLU A 14 -10.21 10.53 -22.11
CA GLU A 14 -10.41 9.32 -21.31
C GLU A 14 -10.45 9.63 -19.81
N PHE A 15 -9.46 10.41 -19.33
CA PHE A 15 -9.37 10.82 -17.95
C PHE A 15 -10.64 11.56 -17.49
N ARG A 16 -11.07 12.58 -18.25
CA ARG A 16 -12.27 13.35 -17.93
C ARG A 16 -13.53 12.51 -17.96
N ASN A 17 -13.66 11.57 -18.90
CA ASN A 17 -14.82 10.70 -18.99
C ASN A 17 -14.95 9.78 -17.76
N ILE A 18 -13.84 9.18 -17.32
CA ILE A 18 -13.84 8.33 -16.12
C ILE A 18 -14.18 9.16 -14.88
N VAL A 19 -13.56 10.33 -14.74
CA VAL A 19 -13.81 11.26 -13.62
C VAL A 19 -15.26 11.74 -13.59
N ALA A 20 -15.84 12.10 -14.73
CA ALA A 20 -17.21 12.61 -14.82
C ALA A 20 -18.27 11.58 -14.43
N THR A 21 -18.00 10.28 -14.61
CA THR A 21 -18.92 9.19 -14.26
C THR A 21 -18.81 8.75 -12.80
N HIS A 22 -17.87 9.30 -12.04
CA HIS A 22 -17.60 8.93 -10.66
C HIS A 22 -17.72 10.14 -9.72
N PRO A 23 -18.71 10.18 -8.80
CA PRO A 23 -18.76 11.24 -7.79
C PRO A 23 -17.50 11.18 -6.91
N ILE A 24 -16.70 12.25 -6.93
CA ILE A 24 -15.46 12.37 -6.17
C ILE A 24 -15.71 13.27 -4.95
N LYS A 25 -15.38 12.75 -3.77
CA LYS A 25 -15.45 13.54 -2.52
C LYS A 25 -14.39 14.64 -2.56
N SER A 26 -14.66 15.78 -1.92
CA SER A 26 -13.69 16.89 -1.80
C SER A 26 -12.36 16.47 -1.15
N SER A 27 -12.37 15.41 -0.33
CA SER A 27 -11.19 14.83 0.30
C SER A 27 -10.39 13.88 -0.61
N VAL A 28 -10.71 13.79 -1.90
CA VAL A 28 -10.04 12.92 -2.87
C VAL A 28 -9.55 13.75 -4.05
N CYS A 29 -8.26 13.65 -4.35
CA CYS A 29 -7.66 14.22 -5.55
C CYS A 29 -7.49 13.11 -6.60
N VAL A 30 -8.05 13.30 -7.79
CA VAL A 30 -7.78 12.43 -8.93
C VAL A 30 -6.84 13.16 -9.87
N ALA A 31 -5.68 12.57 -10.14
CA ALA A 31 -4.59 13.20 -10.87
C ALA A 31 -4.03 12.27 -11.95
N ASN A 32 -3.27 12.85 -12.87
CA ASN A 32 -2.59 12.14 -13.95
C ASN A 32 -1.18 12.73 -14.11
N GLY A 33 -0.14 11.96 -13.79
CA GLY A 33 1.25 12.37 -13.99
C GLY A 33 1.99 12.88 -12.76
N LEU A 34 1.46 12.73 -11.55
CA LEU A 34 2.21 13.04 -10.33
C LEU A 34 3.25 11.95 -10.07
N ASN A 35 4.48 12.40 -9.80
CA ASN A 35 5.52 11.53 -9.26
C ASN A 35 5.23 11.20 -7.78
N ASP A 36 5.95 10.21 -7.25
CA ASP A 36 5.78 9.67 -5.90
C ASP A 36 5.82 10.75 -4.80
N ARG A 37 6.77 11.68 -4.89
CA ARG A 37 6.87 12.81 -3.95
C ARG A 37 5.67 13.74 -4.05
N SER A 38 5.23 14.07 -5.27
CA SER A 38 4.08 14.93 -5.52
C SER A 38 2.79 14.32 -4.99
N VAL A 39 2.62 13.00 -5.07
CA VAL A 39 1.47 12.28 -4.47
C VAL A 39 1.39 12.53 -2.97
N ILE A 40 2.52 12.38 -2.27
CA ILE A 40 2.59 12.58 -0.81
C ILE A 40 2.40 14.06 -0.43
N ASP A 41 3.01 14.96 -1.20
CA ASP A 41 2.87 16.41 -1.00
C ASP A 41 1.43 16.87 -1.13
N GLU A 42 0.68 16.34 -2.07
CA GLU A 42 -0.73 16.68 -2.29
C GLU A 42 -1.58 16.32 -1.07
N ILE A 43 -1.38 15.13 -0.50
CA ILE A 43 -2.06 14.70 0.73
C ILE A 43 -1.76 15.65 1.88
N ASN A 44 -0.48 15.93 2.13
CA ASN A 44 -0.05 16.76 3.25
C ASN A 44 -0.45 18.25 3.09
N LYS A 45 -0.31 18.82 1.89
CA LYS A 45 -0.60 20.25 1.65
C LYS A 45 -2.10 20.53 1.63
N LYS A 46 -2.89 19.66 1.00
CA LYS A 46 -4.32 19.86 0.82
C LYS A 46 -5.16 19.24 1.94
N GLN A 47 -4.54 18.50 2.87
CA GLN A 47 -5.22 17.78 3.96
C GLN A 47 -6.34 16.88 3.42
N ILE A 48 -6.04 16.18 2.33
CA ILE A 48 -6.96 15.25 1.65
C ILE A 48 -6.68 13.81 2.07
N THR A 49 -7.66 12.94 1.91
CA THR A 49 -7.60 11.52 2.31
C THR A 49 -7.08 10.60 1.21
N ALA A 50 -7.06 11.03 -0.06
CA ALA A 50 -6.56 10.18 -1.13
C ALA A 50 -6.04 10.98 -2.32
N VAL A 51 -5.03 10.42 -2.98
CA VAL A 51 -4.59 10.79 -4.32
C VAL A 51 -4.66 9.54 -5.19
N ILE A 52 -5.48 9.59 -6.23
CA ILE A 52 -5.72 8.47 -7.15
C ILE A 52 -5.18 8.84 -8.52
N GLN A 53 -4.39 7.92 -9.10
CA GLN A 53 -3.83 8.04 -10.43
C GLN A 53 -4.10 6.78 -11.25
N ASN A 54 -4.19 6.92 -12.57
CA ASN A 54 -4.28 5.77 -13.47
C ASN A 54 -2.93 5.04 -13.57
N SER A 55 -2.96 3.72 -13.50
CA SER A 55 -1.76 2.90 -13.52
C SER A 55 -2.07 1.48 -14.00
N LEU A 56 -1.33 0.47 -13.52
CA LEU A 56 -1.63 -0.92 -13.83
C LEU A 56 -2.98 -1.33 -13.23
N PHE A 57 -3.25 -0.93 -11.99
CA PHE A 57 -4.61 -0.99 -11.45
C PHE A 57 -5.43 0.16 -12.08
N PRO A 58 -6.48 -0.11 -12.87
CA PRO A 58 -7.15 0.94 -13.63
C PRO A 58 -7.82 1.99 -12.74
N LEU A 59 -7.81 3.26 -13.18
CA LEU A 59 -8.41 4.37 -12.45
C LEU A 59 -9.88 4.11 -12.07
N GLU A 60 -10.67 3.58 -13.00
CA GLU A 60 -12.07 3.26 -12.76
C GLU A 60 -12.23 2.24 -11.62
N GLU A 61 -11.40 1.20 -11.60
CA GLU A 61 -11.43 0.19 -10.54
C GLU A 61 -11.01 0.76 -9.18
N LYS A 62 -10.01 1.65 -9.15
CA LYS A 62 -9.64 2.37 -7.91
C LYS A 62 -10.79 3.22 -7.38
N LEU A 63 -11.52 3.90 -8.25
CA LEU A 63 -12.68 4.72 -7.88
C LEU A 63 -13.85 3.86 -7.39
N ARG A 64 -14.08 2.69 -8.00
CA ARG A 64 -15.07 1.71 -7.52
C ARG A 64 -14.67 1.15 -6.15
N LEU A 65 -13.40 0.82 -5.97
CA LEU A 65 -12.85 0.37 -4.68
C LEU A 65 -13.08 1.41 -3.59
N LEU A 66 -12.76 2.68 -3.84
CA LEU A 66 -13.00 3.79 -2.91
C LEU A 66 -14.47 3.94 -2.49
N LYS A 67 -15.42 3.67 -3.39
CA LYS A 67 -16.85 3.69 -3.08
C LYS A 67 -17.28 2.50 -2.21
N LYS A 68 -16.66 1.34 -2.43
CA LYS A 68 -16.94 0.09 -1.69
C LYS A 68 -16.39 0.13 -0.26
N LEU A 69 -15.25 0.78 -0.06
CA LEU A 69 -14.53 0.76 1.22
C LEU A 69 -14.97 1.88 2.16
N ASN A 70 -15.07 1.54 3.45
CA ASN A 70 -15.23 2.48 4.54
C ASN A 70 -14.58 1.92 5.82
N VAL A 71 -14.49 2.74 6.87
CA VAL A 71 -13.84 2.35 8.14
C VAL A 71 -14.49 1.14 8.81
N LEU A 72 -15.78 0.86 8.54
CA LEU A 72 -16.49 -0.26 9.17
C LEU A 72 -16.13 -1.59 8.50
N ASN A 73 -16.00 -1.60 7.18
CA ASN A 73 -15.83 -2.84 6.42
C ASN A 73 -14.36 -3.13 6.07
N ILE A 74 -13.48 -2.13 6.02
CA ILE A 74 -12.08 -2.28 5.58
C ILE A 74 -11.29 -3.30 6.40
N TYR A 75 -11.71 -3.63 7.61
CA TYR A 75 -11.01 -4.61 8.46
C TYR A 75 -11.51 -6.05 8.29
N ASN A 76 -12.49 -6.29 7.42
CA ASN A 76 -12.94 -7.62 7.05
C ASN A 76 -11.93 -8.26 6.09
N THR A 77 -11.44 -9.45 6.46
CA THR A 77 -10.44 -10.22 5.69
C THR A 77 -10.99 -10.71 4.35
N ASP A 78 -12.30 -10.90 4.24
CA ASP A 78 -12.96 -11.43 3.05
C ASP A 78 -13.23 -10.34 2.00
N ILE A 79 -12.94 -9.07 2.32
CA ILE A 79 -13.07 -8.00 1.34
C ILE A 79 -11.90 -8.04 0.37
N SER A 80 -12.25 -8.48 -0.84
CA SER A 80 -11.41 -8.35 -2.02
C SER A 80 -11.20 -6.87 -2.40
N LEU A 81 -9.93 -6.52 -2.58
CA LEU A 81 -9.41 -5.23 -3.05
C LEU A 81 -9.22 -5.20 -4.56
N ILE A 82 -8.88 -6.34 -5.17
CA ILE A 82 -8.52 -6.43 -6.59
C ILE A 82 -9.32 -7.48 -7.37
N GLY A 83 -10.39 -8.04 -6.80
CA GLY A 83 -11.22 -9.07 -7.42
C GLY A 83 -10.56 -10.46 -7.52
N GLY A 84 -9.54 -10.73 -6.70
CA GLY A 84 -8.75 -11.96 -6.75
C GLY A 84 -9.12 -13.01 -5.70
N GLN A 85 -8.40 -14.14 -5.73
CA GLN A 85 -8.51 -15.17 -4.69
C GLN A 85 -7.79 -14.71 -3.43
N ILE A 86 -8.50 -14.76 -2.29
CA ILE A 86 -7.98 -14.35 -0.98
C ILE A 86 -7.44 -15.56 -0.23
N LYS A 87 -6.24 -15.41 0.34
CA LYS A 87 -5.59 -16.29 1.31
C LYS A 87 -5.17 -15.47 2.50
N SER A 88 -5.30 -16.01 3.70
CA SER A 88 -4.91 -15.28 4.90
C SER A 88 -4.47 -16.21 6.00
N THR A 89 -3.46 -15.79 6.75
CA THR A 89 -3.00 -16.48 7.94
C THR A 89 -2.81 -15.50 9.09
N LYS A 90 -2.86 -16.02 10.31
CA LYS A 90 -2.67 -15.25 11.54
C LYS A 90 -1.23 -15.35 11.99
N PHE A 91 -0.72 -14.29 12.59
CA PHE A 91 0.59 -14.28 13.24
C PHE A 91 0.57 -13.41 14.49
N ASN A 92 1.58 -13.53 15.34
CA ASN A 92 1.76 -12.68 16.50
C ASN A 92 3.23 -12.25 16.63
N THR A 93 3.60 -11.56 17.71
CA THR A 93 4.95 -11.04 17.93
C THR A 93 6.04 -12.11 18.09
N LYS A 94 5.67 -13.38 18.25
CA LYS A 94 6.57 -14.53 18.39
C LYS A 94 6.58 -15.46 17.18
N SER A 95 5.69 -15.25 16.21
CA SER A 95 5.64 -16.06 15.00
C SER A 95 6.92 -15.88 14.17
N ASP A 96 7.45 -16.98 13.63
CA ASP A 96 8.49 -16.92 12.62
C ASP A 96 7.90 -16.34 11.33
N ARG A 97 8.47 -15.23 10.85
CA ARG A 97 7.96 -14.55 9.66
C ARG A 97 8.21 -15.35 8.39
N GLU A 98 9.34 -16.04 8.30
CA GLU A 98 9.68 -16.78 7.08
C GLU A 98 8.73 -17.96 6.91
N GLU A 99 8.49 -18.72 7.98
CA GLU A 99 7.54 -19.84 7.98
C GLU A 99 6.12 -19.40 7.59
N VAL A 100 5.62 -18.33 8.21
CA VAL A 100 4.28 -17.79 7.92
C VAL A 100 4.16 -17.31 6.47
N LEU A 101 5.20 -16.68 5.94
CA LEU A 101 5.20 -16.18 4.56
C LEU A 101 5.31 -17.34 3.56
N ASP A 102 6.21 -18.29 3.79
CA ASP A 102 6.40 -19.43 2.91
C ASP A 102 5.12 -20.25 2.77
N GLU A 103 4.43 -20.53 3.87
CA GLU A 103 3.11 -21.18 3.86
C GLU A 103 2.10 -20.38 3.03
N LEU A 104 2.00 -19.07 3.28
CA LEU A 104 1.01 -18.23 2.59
C LEU A 104 1.32 -18.05 1.10
N PHE A 105 2.59 -18.00 0.72
CA PHE A 105 3.01 -17.94 -0.69
C PHE A 105 2.73 -19.25 -1.42
N ASP A 106 2.93 -20.40 -0.78
CA ASP A 106 2.55 -21.71 -1.33
C ASP A 106 1.03 -21.81 -1.53
N GLU A 107 0.24 -21.42 -0.51
CA GLU A 107 -1.22 -21.39 -0.60
C GLU A 107 -1.76 -20.45 -1.68
N ALA A 108 -1.09 -19.31 -1.90
CA ALA A 108 -1.42 -18.34 -2.94
C ALA A 108 -0.88 -18.74 -4.33
N HIS A 109 -0.17 -19.88 -4.41
CA HIS A 109 0.49 -20.38 -5.62
C HIS A 109 1.38 -19.31 -6.26
N VAL A 110 2.22 -18.69 -5.44
CA VAL A 110 3.20 -17.68 -5.86
C VAL A 110 4.59 -18.30 -5.83
N ASP A 111 5.18 -18.45 -7.01
CA ASP A 111 6.54 -18.93 -7.16
C ASP A 111 7.55 -17.81 -6.86
N LEU A 112 8.09 -17.80 -5.64
CA LEU A 112 9.09 -16.83 -5.18
C LEU A 112 10.45 -16.97 -5.88
N THR A 113 10.73 -18.09 -6.55
CA THR A 113 12.01 -18.28 -7.27
C THR A 113 12.11 -17.39 -8.51
N LYS A 114 10.97 -16.85 -8.97
CA LYS A 114 10.93 -15.89 -10.07
C LYS A 114 11.37 -14.51 -9.58
N VAL A 115 12.49 -14.02 -10.12
CA VAL A 115 13.10 -12.69 -9.83
C VAL A 115 12.08 -11.54 -9.78
N LYS A 116 11.02 -11.61 -10.59
CA LYS A 116 9.95 -10.59 -10.64
C LYS A 116 9.09 -10.50 -9.36
N ASN A 117 9.22 -11.47 -8.43
CA ASN A 117 8.41 -11.58 -7.22
C ASN A 117 9.18 -11.20 -5.94
N ASN A 118 10.46 -10.81 -6.05
CA ASN A 118 11.27 -10.43 -4.90
C ASN A 118 10.66 -9.25 -4.13
N ASP A 119 10.11 -8.25 -4.84
CA ASP A 119 9.47 -7.11 -4.21
C ASP A 119 8.23 -7.52 -3.39
N ILE A 120 7.49 -8.54 -3.82
CA ILE A 120 6.31 -9.04 -3.11
C ILE A 120 6.73 -9.64 -1.77
N PHE A 121 7.80 -10.45 -1.77
CA PHE A 121 8.35 -11.03 -0.55
C PHE A 121 8.89 -9.97 0.40
N SER A 122 9.73 -9.06 -0.09
CA SER A 122 10.31 -7.97 0.72
C SER A 122 9.23 -7.05 1.32
N VAL A 123 8.21 -6.71 0.53
CA VAL A 123 7.07 -5.91 1.02
C VAL A 123 6.26 -6.67 2.06
N SER A 124 6.06 -7.97 1.89
CA SER A 124 5.37 -8.80 2.88
C SER A 124 6.13 -8.84 4.21
N GLN A 125 7.45 -9.04 4.16
CA GLN A 125 8.29 -9.02 5.35
C GLN A 125 8.24 -7.68 6.09
N GLU A 126 8.34 -6.57 5.36
CA GLU A 126 8.32 -5.23 5.94
C GLU A 126 6.97 -4.91 6.60
N LEU A 127 5.85 -5.27 5.94
CA LEU A 127 4.52 -5.10 6.52
C LEU A 127 4.32 -5.95 7.78
N MET A 128 4.78 -7.20 7.78
CA MET A 128 4.74 -8.04 8.98
C MET A 128 5.63 -7.49 10.09
N MET A 129 6.82 -6.99 9.77
CA MET A 129 7.73 -6.37 10.75
C MET A 129 7.06 -5.20 11.46
N ASN A 130 6.43 -4.30 10.70
CA ASN A 130 5.72 -3.15 11.25
C ASN A 130 4.62 -3.58 12.22
N ALA A 131 3.88 -4.65 11.90
CA ALA A 131 2.83 -5.18 12.76
C ALA A 131 3.34 -5.99 13.97
N GLN A 132 4.49 -6.64 13.86
CA GLN A 132 5.07 -7.48 14.94
C GLN A 132 5.94 -6.70 15.91
N ILE A 133 6.61 -5.63 15.46
CA ILE A 133 7.66 -4.94 16.22
C ILE A 133 7.24 -3.50 16.50
N ASP A 134 6.96 -2.72 15.46
CA ASP A 134 6.72 -1.27 15.61
C ASP A 134 5.36 -0.99 16.25
N ALA A 135 4.31 -1.63 15.76
CA ALA A 135 2.95 -1.39 16.23
C ALA A 135 2.76 -1.70 17.73
N PRO A 136 3.27 -2.83 18.28
CA PRO A 136 3.26 -3.08 19.72
C PRO A 136 4.10 -2.09 20.53
N THR A 137 5.26 -1.68 20.02
CA THR A 137 6.17 -0.74 20.71
C THR A 137 5.52 0.63 20.88
N LEU A 138 4.70 1.05 19.92
CA LEU A 138 3.99 2.33 19.91
C LEU A 138 2.60 2.26 20.57
N ALA A 139 2.11 1.07 20.93
CA ALA A 139 0.77 0.90 21.46
C ALA A 139 0.66 1.36 22.92
N ILE A 140 -0.44 2.04 23.26
CA ILE A 140 -0.75 2.44 24.64
C ILE A 140 -1.02 1.20 25.53
N GLN A 141 -1.53 0.11 24.94
CA GLN A 141 -1.84 -1.14 25.66
C GLN A 141 -1.03 -2.31 25.09
N MET A 142 -0.09 -2.83 25.88
CA MET A 142 0.74 -4.00 25.54
C MET A 142 0.02 -5.32 25.82
N LEU A 143 -1.13 -5.54 25.17
CA LEU A 143 -1.72 -6.88 25.10
C LEU A 143 -1.09 -7.63 23.93
N GLN A 144 -0.77 -8.92 24.12
CA GLN A 144 -0.46 -9.79 22.99
C GLN A 144 -1.72 -9.88 22.13
N LYS A 145 -1.67 -9.26 20.96
CA LYS A 145 -2.76 -9.31 20.00
C LYS A 145 -2.29 -10.04 18.76
N GLU A 146 -3.14 -10.92 18.25
CA GLU A 146 -2.92 -11.54 16.94
C GLU A 146 -3.05 -10.48 15.85
N SER A 147 -2.20 -10.56 14.84
CA SER A 147 -2.28 -9.83 13.59
C SER A 147 -2.61 -10.82 12.46
N GLN A 148 -3.00 -10.29 11.31
CA GLN A 148 -3.35 -11.09 10.14
C GLN A 148 -2.64 -10.56 8.91
N ILE A 149 -2.09 -11.47 8.11
CA ILE A 149 -1.60 -11.17 6.77
C ILE A 149 -2.53 -11.81 5.75
N ILE A 150 -2.80 -11.09 4.67
CA ILE A 150 -3.77 -11.45 3.65
C ILE A 150 -3.12 -11.25 2.30
N PHE A 151 -3.08 -12.30 1.49
CA PHE A 151 -2.72 -12.25 0.09
C PHE A 151 -3.97 -12.32 -0.77
N GLU A 152 -4.00 -11.50 -1.81
CA GLU A 152 -5.01 -11.57 -2.86
C GLU A 152 -4.32 -11.55 -4.21
N LYS A 153 -4.58 -12.56 -5.04
CA LYS A 153 -3.94 -12.70 -6.35
C LYS A 153 -4.97 -12.55 -7.47
N ASN A 154 -4.70 -11.67 -8.43
CA ASN A 154 -5.50 -11.51 -9.65
C ASN A 154 -4.62 -11.65 -10.89
N ASP A 155 -4.60 -12.84 -11.48
CA ASP A 155 -3.84 -13.14 -12.68
C ASP A 155 -4.36 -12.43 -13.94
N LEU A 156 -5.68 -12.15 -14.01
CA LEU A 156 -6.28 -11.45 -15.16
C LEU A 156 -5.72 -10.03 -15.31
N HIS A 157 -5.52 -9.35 -14.18
CA HIS A 157 -4.99 -7.98 -14.16
C HIS A 157 -3.50 -7.91 -13.83
N ASN A 158 -2.83 -9.06 -13.62
CA ASN A 158 -1.43 -9.12 -13.20
C ASN A 158 -1.18 -8.27 -11.94
N LEU A 159 -2.06 -8.43 -10.95
CA LEU A 159 -2.01 -7.71 -9.68
C LEU A 159 -1.90 -8.69 -8.51
N PHE A 160 -1.17 -8.27 -7.49
CA PHE A 160 -1.08 -8.96 -6.21
C PHE A 160 -1.30 -7.96 -5.08
N ALA A 161 -2.24 -8.22 -4.18
CA ALA A 161 -2.43 -7.39 -3.01
C ALA A 161 -1.94 -8.09 -1.75
N ILE A 162 -1.18 -7.37 -0.93
CA ILE A 162 -0.81 -7.79 0.41
C ILE A 162 -1.53 -6.86 1.37
N SER A 163 -2.22 -7.40 2.36
CA SER A 163 -2.76 -6.62 3.48
C SER A 163 -2.25 -7.17 4.78
N VAL A 164 -1.84 -6.30 5.69
CA VAL A 164 -1.59 -6.65 7.09
C VAL A 164 -2.56 -5.88 7.96
N ILE A 165 -3.22 -6.61 8.86
CA ILE A 165 -4.12 -6.06 9.87
C ILE A 165 -3.52 -6.34 11.25
N ASP A 166 -3.24 -5.28 12.01
CA ASP A 166 -2.88 -5.37 13.42
C ASP A 166 -3.98 -4.80 14.30
N ASN A 167 -3.98 -5.18 15.58
CA ASN A 167 -4.97 -4.73 16.56
C ASN A 167 -4.42 -3.65 17.52
N PHE A 168 -3.43 -2.87 17.10
CA PHE A 168 -2.84 -1.80 17.91
C PHE A 168 -3.39 -0.44 17.53
N GLY A 169 -3.58 -0.15 16.23
CA GLY A 169 -4.07 1.15 15.78
C GLY A 169 -3.12 2.30 16.16
N SER A 170 -1.81 2.03 16.20
CA SER A 170 -0.76 2.96 16.62
C SER A 170 -0.14 3.76 15.47
N LEU A 171 -0.42 3.38 14.22
CA LEU A 171 0.07 4.09 13.05
C LEU A 171 -0.57 5.49 12.94
N VAL A 172 0.25 6.52 12.75
CA VAL A 172 -0.20 7.87 12.42
C VAL A 172 0.11 8.15 10.94
N PRO A 173 -0.89 8.12 10.03
CA PRO A 173 -0.64 8.20 8.60
C PRO A 173 0.15 9.45 8.17
N LYS A 174 -0.16 10.61 8.75
CA LYS A 174 0.55 11.87 8.45
C LYS A 174 2.04 11.82 8.80
N THR A 175 2.39 11.18 9.92
CA THR A 175 3.79 10.99 10.33
C THR A 175 4.51 10.06 9.35
N MET A 176 3.90 8.92 9.01
CA MET A 176 4.43 7.97 8.03
C MET A 176 4.69 8.64 6.68
N LEU A 177 3.70 9.38 6.15
CA LEU A 177 3.84 10.10 4.89
C LEU A 177 4.93 11.17 4.93
N SER A 178 5.06 11.90 6.03
CA SER A 178 6.12 12.90 6.20
C SER A 178 7.51 12.27 6.19
N GLN A 179 7.67 11.11 6.83
CA GLN A 179 8.93 10.36 6.82
C GLN A 179 9.23 9.77 5.44
N MET A 180 8.23 9.28 4.72
CA MET A 180 8.40 8.83 3.34
C MET A 180 8.89 9.96 2.43
N LYS A 181 8.26 11.13 2.53
CA LYS A 181 8.68 12.32 1.79
C LYS A 181 10.15 12.66 2.06
N PHE A 182 10.57 12.64 3.33
CA PHE A 182 11.95 12.91 3.70
C PHE A 182 12.92 11.93 3.03
N VAL A 183 12.61 10.62 3.01
CA VAL A 183 13.43 9.61 2.31
C VAL A 183 13.50 9.87 0.81
N PHE A 184 12.39 10.26 0.17
CA PHE A 184 12.42 10.61 -1.26
C PHE A 184 13.19 11.89 -1.57
N GLU A 185 13.31 12.82 -0.62
CA GLU A 185 14.11 14.05 -0.77
C GLU A 185 15.60 13.79 -0.57
N MET A 186 15.97 12.99 0.42
CA MET A 186 17.37 12.69 0.77
C MET A 186 17.94 11.50 0.00
N GLY A 187 17.09 10.71 -0.65
CA GLY A 187 17.41 9.39 -1.20
C GLY A 187 17.50 8.31 -0.11
N PHE A 188 17.34 7.05 -0.52
CA PHE A 188 17.36 5.89 0.38
C PHE A 188 18.66 5.77 1.20
N ALA A 189 19.81 6.07 0.60
CA ALA A 189 21.11 6.07 1.30
C ALA A 189 21.18 7.15 2.40
N GLY A 190 20.63 8.33 2.13
CA GLY A 190 20.51 9.41 3.13
C GLY A 190 19.56 9.02 4.26
N GLY A 191 18.43 8.39 3.94
CA GLY A 191 17.46 7.88 4.91
C GLY A 191 18.04 6.84 5.88
N MET A 192 18.89 5.93 5.39
CA MET A 192 19.54 4.91 6.23
C MET A 192 20.53 5.48 7.25
N SER A 193 21.14 6.63 6.96
CA SER A 193 22.18 7.23 7.81
C SER A 193 21.63 7.87 9.10
N GLN A 194 20.34 8.21 9.15
CA GLN A 194 19.69 8.76 10.34
C GLN A 194 18.94 7.67 11.12
N LYS A 195 19.68 6.89 11.91
CA LYS A 195 19.18 5.80 12.77
C LYS A 195 18.13 6.19 13.85
N LYS A 196 17.65 7.44 13.91
CA LYS A 196 16.79 7.89 15.02
C LYS A 196 15.29 7.72 14.80
N GLU A 197 14.80 7.53 13.57
CA GLU A 197 13.37 7.36 13.30
C GLU A 197 13.13 6.30 12.21
N GLY A 198 13.05 5.03 12.62
CA GLY A 198 13.07 3.85 11.74
C GLY A 198 11.89 3.66 10.78
N ALA A 199 10.79 4.41 10.89
CA ALA A 199 9.56 4.12 10.14
C ALA A 199 9.55 4.65 8.69
N GLY A 200 10.47 5.54 8.31
CA GLY A 200 10.47 6.16 6.98
C GLY A 200 10.96 5.27 5.85
N LEU A 201 11.99 4.44 6.10
CA LEU A 201 12.65 3.66 5.05
C LEU A 201 11.75 2.53 4.54
N GLY A 202 11.23 1.71 5.46
CA GLY A 202 10.32 0.61 5.15
C GLY A 202 9.09 1.05 4.38
N SER A 203 8.40 2.07 4.90
CA SER A 203 7.24 2.69 4.26
C SER A 203 7.56 3.23 2.84
N SER A 204 8.77 3.76 2.65
CA SER A 204 9.21 4.25 1.33
C SER A 204 9.50 3.11 0.36
N LEU A 205 10.11 2.01 0.83
CA LEU A 205 10.33 0.81 0.01
C LEU A 205 9.00 0.20 -0.43
N ILE A 206 8.07 0.06 0.51
CA ILE A 206 6.71 -0.42 0.25
C ILE A 206 6.03 0.45 -0.80
N PHE A 207 6.06 1.78 -0.62
CA PHE A 207 5.44 2.67 -1.58
C PHE A 207 6.12 2.60 -2.95
N ASN A 208 7.44 2.56 -2.98
CA ASN A 208 8.23 2.48 -4.21
C ASN A 208 7.96 1.20 -5.02
N ALA A 209 7.62 0.09 -4.37
CA ALA A 209 7.24 -1.15 -5.05
C ALA A 209 5.77 -1.14 -5.53
N CYS A 210 4.87 -0.44 -4.84
CA CYS A 210 3.43 -0.55 -5.08
C CYS A 210 2.89 0.29 -6.25
N ASP A 211 1.73 -0.12 -6.74
CA ASP A 211 0.82 0.67 -7.57
C ASP A 211 -0.09 1.54 -6.70
N THR A 212 -0.71 0.93 -5.69
CA THR A 212 -1.66 1.60 -4.80
C THR A 212 -1.40 1.19 -3.36
N MET A 213 -1.26 2.17 -2.48
CA MET A 213 -1.22 1.95 -1.04
C MET A 213 -2.55 2.38 -0.41
N LEU A 214 -3.08 1.55 0.46
CA LEU A 214 -4.23 1.84 1.30
C LEU A 214 -3.83 1.73 2.76
N ILE A 215 -4.13 2.77 3.53
CA ILE A 215 -3.89 2.85 4.96
C ILE A 215 -5.23 3.08 5.62
N ALA A 216 -5.62 2.20 6.55
CA ALA A 216 -6.79 2.40 7.38
C ALA A 216 -6.40 2.32 8.85
N VAL A 217 -6.79 3.33 9.63
CA VAL A 217 -6.48 3.37 11.06
C VAL A 217 -7.75 3.63 11.85
N LYS A 218 -7.97 2.80 12.88
CA LYS A 218 -8.88 3.08 13.97
C LYS A 218 -8.01 3.25 15.22
N PRO A 219 -7.79 4.49 15.71
CA PRO A 219 -6.83 4.76 16.76
C PRO A 219 -6.99 3.86 17.98
N ASN A 220 -5.87 3.33 18.48
CA ASN A 220 -5.81 2.42 19.65
C ASN A 220 -6.57 1.10 19.49
N LEU A 221 -7.06 0.77 18.30
CA LEU A 221 -7.90 -0.40 18.06
C LEU A 221 -7.39 -1.28 16.94
N LYS A 222 -7.18 -0.72 15.74
CA LYS A 222 -6.83 -1.52 14.56
C LYS A 222 -6.12 -0.69 13.51
N THR A 223 -5.17 -1.29 12.83
CA THR A 223 -4.56 -0.75 11.61
C THR A 223 -4.74 -1.77 10.50
N ARG A 224 -5.02 -1.33 9.28
CA ARG A 224 -4.82 -2.13 8.06
C ARG A 224 -3.94 -1.34 7.11
N VAL A 225 -2.81 -1.90 6.75
CA VAL A 225 -2.01 -1.42 5.61
C VAL A 225 -2.17 -2.43 4.50
N SER A 226 -2.63 -1.99 3.33
CA SER A 226 -2.78 -2.81 2.15
C SER A 226 -2.04 -2.19 0.98
N VAL A 227 -1.40 -3.02 0.18
CA VAL A 227 -0.58 -2.61 -0.96
C VAL A 227 -0.96 -3.46 -2.14
N ILE A 228 -1.21 -2.81 -3.26
CA ILE A 228 -1.47 -3.45 -4.54
C ILE A 228 -0.18 -3.32 -5.34
N LEU A 229 0.37 -4.45 -5.75
CA LEU A 229 1.64 -4.61 -6.41
C LEU A 229 1.45 -5.18 -7.82
N PRO A 230 2.32 -4.81 -8.78
CA PRO A 230 2.42 -5.52 -10.04
C PRO A 230 2.83 -6.96 -9.82
N TYR A 231 2.23 -7.89 -10.57
CA TYR A 231 2.56 -9.31 -10.53
C TYR A 231 3.00 -9.79 -11.91
N GLN A 232 4.18 -10.42 -12.01
CA GLN A 232 4.75 -10.92 -13.27
C GLN A 232 5.00 -9.84 -14.36
N ILE A 233 4.90 -8.56 -14.00
CA ILE A 233 5.16 -7.42 -14.89
C ILE A 233 6.68 -7.17 -15.03
N PRO A 234 7.19 -6.81 -16.22
CA PRO A 234 8.59 -6.43 -16.39
C PRO A 234 8.97 -5.15 -15.63
N GLN A 235 10.17 -5.11 -15.02
CA GLN A 235 10.66 -3.98 -14.22
C GLN A 235 10.52 -2.62 -14.91
N LYS A 236 10.87 -2.54 -16.20
CA LYS A 236 10.75 -1.30 -17.00
C LYS A 236 9.33 -0.74 -17.03
N LYS A 237 8.29 -1.59 -16.95
CA LYS A 237 6.90 -1.15 -16.85
C LYS A 237 6.54 -0.74 -15.42
N ILE A 238 7.13 -1.37 -14.40
CA ILE A 238 6.94 -1.03 -12.98
C ILE A 238 7.43 0.39 -12.69
N GLU A 239 8.61 0.77 -13.21
CA GLU A 239 9.18 2.13 -13.08
C GLU A 239 8.30 3.25 -13.65
N GLN A 240 7.31 2.90 -14.48
CA GLN A 240 6.40 3.85 -15.12
C GLN A 240 5.03 3.91 -14.42
N ILE A 241 4.82 3.15 -13.34
CA ILE A 241 3.55 3.11 -12.61
C ILE A 241 3.32 4.42 -11.88
N GLN A 242 2.12 4.97 -12.03
CA GLN A 242 1.69 6.18 -11.30
C GLN A 242 1.06 5.77 -9.98
N LYS A 243 1.69 6.12 -8.88
CA LYS A 243 1.28 5.61 -7.56
C LYS A 243 0.04 6.31 -7.03
N SER A 244 -0.76 5.56 -6.28
CA SER A 244 -1.92 6.06 -5.56
C SER A 244 -1.80 5.81 -4.06
N VAL A 245 -2.36 6.71 -3.26
CA VAL A 245 -2.45 6.56 -1.80
C VAL A 245 -3.87 6.82 -1.37
N ILE A 246 -4.40 5.95 -0.51
CA ILE A 246 -5.73 6.04 0.06
C ILE A 246 -5.60 5.93 1.58
N ILE A 247 -6.17 6.89 2.31
CA ILE A 247 -6.25 6.89 3.77
C ILE A 247 -7.72 6.81 4.19
N LEU A 248 -8.05 5.84 5.05
CA LEU A 248 -9.38 5.61 5.57
C LEU A 248 -9.39 5.66 7.10
N GLY A 249 -10.18 6.58 7.65
CA GLY A 249 -10.26 6.79 9.10
C GLY A 249 -9.20 7.77 9.59
N GLU A 250 -9.68 8.80 10.28
CA GLU A 250 -8.98 9.64 11.24
C GLU A 250 -9.93 9.82 12.43
#